data_AF-R7M8A0-F1
#
_entry.id   AF-R7M8A0-F1
#
_cell.length_a   1.000
_cell.length_b   1.000
_cell.length_c   1.000
_cell.angle_alpha   90.00
_cell.angle_beta   90.00
_cell.angle_gamma   90.00
#
_symmetry.space_group_name_H-M   'P 1'
#
loop_
_entity.id
_entity.type
_entity.pdbx_description
1 polymer ?
#
loop_
_entity_poly.entity_id
_entity_poly.type
_entity_poly.pdbx_seq_one_letter_code
_entity_poly.pdbx_strand_id
1 'polypeptide(L)'
;MKKIFIITIILLIFIPNFCNGSETDSQDVLNSQQEELNISKFIKKAQKYTEDTFEDINVDKLFKSAITGKVDNNTIIKGIVHIAGKELLNCITVLGSIIVIIIIHSIIKSIGDSLENKSVAQITYYVQYIMIVTLIMSNFSEILQMIKGSIQSLVGFMNSLVPLLITLMLATGNFASAGILEPIILFIITFIGNFITAILLPFVLISTALAIVSKISNKIQIDKLSKFFNSSVVWILGVVLTLFVGIISIEGSLSSTVDRNNGENDKSCSF
;
A
#
# COMPACT_ATOMS: atom_id res chain seq x y z
N MET A 1 42.68 -11.84 -55.17
CA MET A 1 42.68 -11.12 -53.87
C MET A 1 41.32 -11.14 -53.18
N LYS A 2 40.20 -10.73 -53.80
CA LYS A 2 38.86 -10.78 -53.17
C LYS A 2 38.41 -12.17 -52.66
N LYS A 3 38.71 -13.25 -53.40
CA LYS A 3 38.35 -14.63 -53.00
C LYS A 3 39.16 -15.15 -51.80
N ILE A 4 40.43 -14.73 -51.67
CA ILE A 4 41.27 -15.07 -50.50
C ILE A 4 40.70 -14.37 -49.26
N PHE A 5 40.32 -13.09 -49.38
CA PHE A 5 39.78 -12.32 -48.26
C PHE A 5 38.46 -12.90 -47.72
N ILE A 6 37.57 -13.36 -48.61
CA ILE A 6 36.30 -14.01 -48.23
C ILE A 6 36.55 -15.34 -47.52
N ILE A 7 37.55 -16.12 -47.96
CA ILE A 7 37.93 -17.39 -47.32
C ILE A 7 38.50 -17.13 -45.92
N THR A 8 39.29 -16.08 -45.73
CA THR A 8 39.82 -15.70 -44.40
C THR A 8 38.72 -15.27 -43.42
N ILE A 9 37.71 -14.54 -43.90
CA ILE A 9 36.53 -14.15 -43.09
C ILE A 9 35.67 -15.37 -42.70
N ILE A 10 35.44 -16.29 -43.62
CA ILE A 10 34.68 -17.53 -43.35
C ILE A 10 35.44 -18.42 -42.36
N LEU A 11 36.77 -18.46 -42.43
CA LEU A 11 37.60 -19.22 -41.49
C LEU A 11 37.58 -18.61 -40.07
N LEU A 12 37.42 -17.29 -39.95
CA LEU A 12 37.30 -16.60 -38.65
C LEU A 12 35.96 -16.89 -37.95
N ILE A 13 34.87 -17.06 -38.73
CA ILE A 13 33.53 -17.39 -38.22
C ILE A 13 33.46 -18.86 -37.72
N PHE A 14 34.31 -19.73 -38.26
CA PHE A 14 34.36 -21.15 -37.89
C PHE A 14 35.35 -21.49 -36.78
N ILE A 15 36.01 -20.50 -36.17
CA ILE A 15 36.79 -20.75 -34.95
C ILE A 15 35.76 -21.10 -33.86
N PRO A 16 35.74 -22.34 -33.32
CA PRO A 16 34.89 -22.65 -32.20
C PRO A 16 35.32 -21.75 -31.04
N ASN A 17 34.46 -20.83 -30.64
CA ASN A 17 34.60 -20.17 -29.35
C ASN A 17 34.53 -21.29 -28.31
N PHE A 18 35.70 -21.66 -27.76
CA PHE A 18 35.76 -22.45 -26.54
C PHE A 18 35.14 -21.59 -25.43
N CYS A 19 33.82 -21.69 -25.30
CA CYS A 19 33.13 -21.24 -24.12
C CYS A 19 33.51 -22.24 -23.02
N ASN A 20 34.48 -21.86 -22.19
CA ASN A 20 34.67 -22.50 -20.91
C ASN A 20 33.42 -22.16 -20.07
N GLY A 21 32.40 -23.00 -20.17
CA GLY A 21 31.38 -23.07 -19.15
C GLY A 21 32.05 -23.61 -17.90
N SER A 22 32.47 -22.71 -17.00
CA SER A 22 32.51 -23.09 -15.60
C SER A 22 31.13 -23.66 -15.26
N GLU A 23 31.07 -24.80 -14.58
CA GLU A 23 29.85 -25.18 -13.85
C GLU A 23 29.61 -24.07 -12.82
N THR A 24 28.97 -22.99 -13.25
CA THR A 24 28.57 -21.92 -12.36
C THR A 24 27.48 -22.54 -11.51
N ASP A 25 27.80 -22.77 -10.25
CA ASP A 25 26.83 -23.24 -9.28
C ASP A 25 25.63 -22.29 -9.35
N SER A 26 24.41 -22.84 -9.40
CA SER A 26 23.20 -22.03 -9.49
C SER A 26 23.12 -21.02 -8.34
N GLN A 27 23.81 -21.31 -7.23
CA GLN A 27 23.97 -20.44 -6.08
C GLN A 27 24.84 -19.20 -6.35
N ASP A 28 25.89 -19.29 -7.17
CA ASP A 28 26.78 -18.16 -7.50
C ASP A 28 26.10 -17.18 -8.47
N VAL A 29 25.26 -17.68 -9.39
CA VAL A 29 24.41 -16.84 -10.24
C VAL A 29 23.36 -16.10 -9.40
N LEU A 30 22.73 -16.80 -8.45
CA LEU A 30 21.74 -16.19 -7.56
C LEU A 30 22.36 -15.10 -6.67
N ASN A 31 23.54 -15.34 -6.12
CA ASN A 31 24.22 -14.37 -5.26
C ASN A 31 24.63 -13.12 -6.04
N SER A 32 25.17 -13.27 -7.25
CA SER A 32 25.55 -12.13 -8.09
C SER A 32 24.35 -11.29 -8.53
N GLN A 33 23.23 -11.92 -8.90
CA GLN A 33 21.97 -11.22 -9.19
C GLN A 33 21.39 -10.51 -7.95
N GLN A 34 21.48 -11.13 -6.78
CA GLN A 34 21.00 -10.54 -5.53
C GLN A 34 21.76 -9.26 -5.17
N GLU A 35 23.07 -9.23 -5.45
CA GLU A 35 23.96 -8.12 -5.18
C GLU A 35 23.77 -6.98 -6.19
N GLU A 36 23.73 -7.29 -7.50
CA GLU A 36 23.49 -6.34 -8.58
C GLU A 36 22.13 -5.62 -8.44
N LEU A 37 21.08 -6.39 -8.12
CA LEU A 37 19.74 -5.85 -7.89
C LEU A 37 19.60 -5.20 -6.51
N ASN A 38 20.59 -5.20 -5.61
CA ASN A 38 20.44 -4.66 -4.25
C ASN A 38 19.28 -5.28 -3.44
N ILE A 39 18.94 -6.55 -3.70
CA ILE A 39 17.82 -7.26 -3.07
C ILE A 39 17.98 -7.30 -1.54
N SER A 40 19.20 -7.46 -1.04
CA SER A 40 19.48 -7.46 0.42
C SER A 40 19.01 -6.18 1.11
N LYS A 41 19.15 -5.02 0.44
CA LYS A 41 18.66 -3.72 0.94
C LYS A 41 17.14 -3.66 0.93
N PHE A 42 16.51 -4.22 -0.10
CA PHE A 42 15.06 -4.35 -0.18
C PHE A 42 14.52 -5.24 0.94
N ILE A 43 15.08 -6.44 1.14
CA ILE A 43 14.64 -7.37 2.20
C ILE A 43 14.72 -6.73 3.59
N LYS A 44 15.79 -6.00 3.88
CA LYS A 44 15.93 -5.27 5.15
C LYS A 44 14.86 -4.20 5.34
N LYS A 45 14.54 -3.44 4.29
CA LYS A 45 13.49 -2.41 4.34
C LYS A 45 12.09 -3.01 4.38
N ALA A 46 11.85 -4.09 3.63
CA ALA A 46 10.60 -4.82 3.63
C ALA A 46 10.31 -5.37 5.04
N GLN A 47 11.29 -5.99 5.70
CA GLN A 47 11.16 -6.43 7.10
C GLN A 47 10.75 -5.26 8.01
N LYS A 48 11.41 -4.10 7.89
CA LYS A 48 11.08 -2.91 8.69
C LYS A 48 9.62 -2.44 8.49
N TYR A 49 9.09 -2.50 7.27
CA TYR A 49 7.71 -2.07 7.00
C TYR A 49 6.67 -3.12 7.37
N THR A 50 7.08 -4.38 7.56
CA THR A 50 6.17 -5.48 7.94
C THR A 50 6.24 -5.86 9.42
N GLU A 51 7.28 -5.45 10.15
CA GLU A 51 7.55 -5.86 11.53
C GLU A 51 6.38 -5.60 12.49
N ASP A 52 5.82 -4.39 12.46
CA ASP A 52 4.70 -4.00 13.34
C ASP A 52 3.38 -4.72 13.01
N THR A 53 3.26 -5.26 11.79
CA THR A 53 2.01 -5.85 11.28
C THR A 53 2.07 -7.38 11.30
N PHE A 54 3.21 -7.97 10.94
CA PHE A 54 3.41 -9.41 10.82
C PHE A 54 4.58 -9.88 11.68
N GLU A 55 4.39 -9.89 13.00
CA GLU A 55 5.42 -10.30 13.98
C GLU A 55 5.96 -11.71 13.73
N ASP A 56 5.10 -12.62 13.27
CA ASP A 56 5.46 -14.02 13.00
C ASP A 56 6.17 -14.26 11.66
N ILE A 57 6.24 -13.23 10.79
CA ILE A 57 6.75 -13.36 9.43
C ILE A 57 8.14 -12.75 9.30
N ASN A 58 9.12 -13.59 8.98
CA ASN A 58 10.46 -13.15 8.61
C ASN A 58 10.60 -13.08 7.08
N VAL A 59 10.78 -11.87 6.55
CA VAL A 59 10.84 -11.57 5.11
C VAL A 59 12.05 -12.23 4.44
N ASP A 60 13.20 -12.32 5.12
CA ASP A 60 14.39 -13.01 4.59
C ASP A 60 14.16 -14.52 4.42
N LYS A 61 13.56 -15.16 5.43
CA LYS A 61 13.16 -16.57 5.34
C LYS A 61 12.11 -16.79 4.26
N LEU A 62 11.09 -15.92 4.18
CA LEU A 62 10.09 -16.01 3.12
C LEU A 62 10.71 -15.88 1.74
N PHE A 63 11.65 -14.95 1.56
CA PHE A 63 12.36 -14.77 0.29
C PHE A 63 13.16 -16.00 -0.11
N LYS A 64 13.96 -16.57 0.81
CA LYS A 64 14.73 -17.81 0.56
C LYS A 64 13.82 -19.01 0.27
N SER A 65 12.72 -19.13 1.01
CA SER A 65 11.71 -20.16 0.78
C SER A 65 10.99 -19.98 -0.57
N ALA A 66 10.76 -18.74 -1.00
CA ALA A 66 10.17 -18.44 -2.30
C ALA A 66 11.09 -18.81 -3.47
N ILE A 67 12.38 -18.46 -3.40
CA ILE A 67 13.35 -18.84 -4.44
C ILE A 67 13.50 -20.37 -4.54
N THR A 68 13.45 -21.06 -3.40
CA THR A 68 13.54 -22.53 -3.37
C THR A 68 12.21 -23.25 -3.68
N GLY A 69 11.13 -22.51 -3.92
CA GLY A 69 9.80 -23.05 -4.22
C GLY A 69 9.08 -23.71 -3.03
N LYS A 70 9.58 -23.54 -1.80
CA LYS A 70 9.05 -24.16 -0.56
C LYS A 70 8.39 -23.12 0.34
N VAL A 71 7.42 -22.38 -0.17
CA VAL A 71 6.71 -21.35 0.60
C VAL A 71 5.79 -21.99 1.64
N ASP A 72 5.94 -21.62 2.91
CA ASP A 72 5.05 -22.04 3.98
C ASP A 72 3.79 -21.16 4.01
N ASN A 73 2.80 -21.55 3.20
CA ASN A 73 1.52 -20.87 3.13
C ASN A 73 0.76 -20.87 4.47
N ASN A 74 1.00 -21.86 5.34
CA ASN A 74 0.29 -21.95 6.62
C ASN A 74 0.68 -20.81 7.55
N THR A 75 1.97 -20.45 7.59
CA THR A 75 2.46 -19.32 8.40
C THR A 75 1.90 -18.00 7.89
N ILE A 76 1.82 -17.78 6.58
CA ILE A 76 1.24 -16.56 5.99
C ILE A 76 -0.25 -16.44 6.33
N ILE A 77 -1.03 -17.51 6.13
CA ILE A 77 -2.46 -17.52 6.42
C ILE A 77 -2.72 -17.29 7.92
N LYS A 78 -1.94 -17.94 8.79
CA LYS A 78 -2.04 -17.72 10.25
C LYS A 78 -1.76 -16.27 10.63
N GLY A 79 -0.74 -15.64 10.04
CA GLY A 79 -0.45 -14.22 10.27
C GLY A 79 -1.62 -13.32 9.88
N ILE A 80 -2.20 -13.53 8.69
CA ILE A 80 -3.38 -12.76 8.23
C ILE A 80 -4.57 -12.96 9.17
N VAL A 81 -4.87 -14.21 9.54
CA VAL A 81 -5.98 -14.54 10.45
C VAL A 81 -5.75 -13.95 11.84
N HIS A 82 -4.52 -13.95 12.33
CA HIS A 82 -4.17 -13.39 13.63
C HIS A 82 -4.44 -11.87 13.68
N ILE A 83 -3.98 -11.13 12.65
CA ILE A 83 -4.21 -9.68 12.54
C ILE A 83 -5.71 -9.38 12.42
N ALA A 84 -6.42 -10.07 11.52
CA ALA A 84 -7.85 -9.88 11.33
C ALA A 84 -8.65 -10.23 12.60
N GLY A 85 -8.25 -11.29 13.30
CA GLY A 85 -8.84 -11.71 14.56
C GLY A 85 -8.63 -10.69 15.68
N LYS A 86 -7.43 -10.11 15.79
CA LYS A 86 -7.12 -9.05 16.76
C LYS A 86 -8.03 -7.83 16.57
N GLU A 87 -8.19 -7.36 15.34
CA GLU A 87 -9.07 -6.22 15.05
C GLU A 87 -10.55 -6.55 15.27
N LEU A 88 -10.99 -7.77 14.96
CA LEU A 88 -12.35 -8.22 15.24
C LEU A 88 -12.64 -8.24 16.75
N LEU A 89 -11.70 -8.72 17.57
CA LEU A 89 -11.82 -8.71 19.03
C LEU A 89 -11.87 -7.29 19.59
N ASN A 90 -11.09 -6.35 19.04
CA ASN A 90 -11.16 -4.94 19.41
C ASN A 90 -12.54 -4.35 19.11
N CYS A 91 -13.11 -4.65 17.94
CA CYS A 91 -14.47 -4.22 17.56
C CYS A 91 -15.53 -4.77 18.53
N ILE A 92 -15.43 -6.06 18.88
CA ILE A 92 -16.34 -6.70 19.85
C ILE A 92 -16.21 -6.05 21.23
N THR A 93 -14.99 -5.69 21.65
CA THR A 93 -14.73 -5.03 22.94
C THR A 93 -15.39 -3.64 23.01
N VAL A 94 -15.25 -2.85 21.95
CA VAL A 94 -15.91 -1.55 21.79
C VAL A 94 -17.43 -1.71 21.84
N LEU A 95 -17.98 -2.69 21.10
CA LEU A 95 -19.41 -2.97 21.08
C LEU A 95 -19.95 -3.41 22.45
N GLY A 96 -19.23 -4.29 23.14
CA GLY A 96 -19.54 -4.72 24.50
C GLY A 96 -19.57 -3.56 25.48
N SER A 97 -18.63 -2.63 25.36
CA SER A 97 -18.59 -1.40 26.18
C SER A 97 -19.83 -0.53 25.96
N ILE A 98 -20.27 -0.38 24.71
CA ILE A 98 -21.51 0.35 24.38
C ILE A 98 -22.74 -0.35 24.98
N ILE A 99 -22.82 -1.68 24.91
CA ILE A 99 -23.93 -2.46 25.50
C ILE A 99 -24.01 -2.21 27.01
N VAL A 100 -22.88 -2.25 27.72
CA VAL A 100 -22.84 -1.96 29.16
C VAL A 100 -23.37 -0.55 29.46
N ILE A 101 -22.95 0.46 28.68
CA ILE A 101 -23.45 1.84 28.82
C ILE A 101 -24.97 1.91 28.62
N ILE A 102 -25.53 1.19 27.64
CA ILE A 102 -26.97 1.13 27.38
C ILE A 102 -27.73 0.47 28.52
N ILE A 103 -27.21 -0.62 29.10
CA ILE A 103 -27.81 -1.30 30.25
C ILE A 103 -27.87 -0.36 31.45
N ILE A 104 -26.75 0.29 31.78
CA ILE A 104 -26.68 1.27 32.88
C ILE A 104 -27.68 2.42 32.65
N HIS A 105 -27.72 2.97 31.42
CA HIS A 105 -28.68 4.02 31.08
C HIS A 105 -30.13 3.58 31.28
N SER A 106 -30.47 2.36 30.87
CA SER A 106 -31.83 1.83 31.00
C SER A 106 -32.27 1.72 32.47
N ILE A 107 -31.36 1.32 33.35
CA ILE A 107 -31.61 1.27 34.81
C ILE A 107 -31.83 2.69 35.35
N ILE A 108 -30.93 3.64 35.05
CA ILE A 108 -31.05 5.03 35.52
C ILE A 108 -32.33 5.67 35.02
N LYS A 109 -32.68 5.44 33.74
CA LYS A 109 -33.92 5.94 33.14
C LYS A 109 -35.15 5.39 33.85
N SER A 110 -35.19 4.09 34.16
CA SER A 110 -36.31 3.49 34.90
C SER A 110 -36.51 4.12 36.28
N ILE A 111 -35.42 4.47 36.97
CA ILE A 111 -35.47 5.17 38.25
C ILE A 111 -35.93 6.62 38.05
N GLY A 112 -35.37 7.32 37.06
CA GLY A 112 -35.72 8.72 36.76
C GLY A 112 -37.19 8.90 36.36
N ASP A 113 -37.73 7.97 35.56
CA ASP A 113 -39.14 7.96 35.15
C ASP A 113 -40.08 7.72 36.35
N SER A 114 -39.68 6.88 37.31
CA SER A 114 -40.44 6.65 38.55
C SER A 114 -40.53 7.87 39.47
N LEU A 115 -39.61 8.84 39.28
CA LEU A 115 -39.56 10.09 40.05
C LEU A 115 -40.30 11.25 39.34
N GLU A 116 -40.97 10.99 38.20
CA GLU A 116 -41.61 11.98 37.32
C GLU A 116 -40.72 13.17 36.91
N ASN A 117 -39.40 13.03 37.04
CA ASN A 117 -38.47 14.12 36.82
C ASN A 117 -37.93 14.10 35.38
N LYS A 118 -38.67 14.77 34.49
CA LYS A 118 -38.32 14.90 33.05
C LYS A 118 -36.94 15.53 32.83
N SER A 119 -36.49 16.42 33.71
CA SER A 119 -35.16 17.04 33.61
C SER A 119 -34.03 16.04 33.88
N VAL A 120 -34.20 15.15 34.86
CA VAL A 120 -33.21 14.10 35.17
C VAL A 120 -33.09 13.10 34.02
N ALA A 121 -34.21 12.70 33.42
CA ALA A 121 -34.21 11.81 32.25
C ALA A 121 -33.46 12.43 31.06
N GLN A 122 -33.65 13.74 30.81
CA GLN A 122 -32.98 14.45 29.72
C GLN A 122 -31.47 14.63 29.96
N ILE A 123 -31.04 14.93 31.19
CA ILE A 123 -29.62 15.01 31.54
C ILE A 123 -28.95 13.64 31.36
N THR A 124 -29.60 12.56 31.83
CA THR A 124 -29.10 11.19 31.71
C THR A 124 -28.92 10.77 30.25
N TYR A 125 -29.83 11.18 29.37
CA TYR A 125 -29.70 10.96 27.92
C TYR A 125 -28.45 11.63 27.34
N TYR A 126 -28.20 12.91 27.65
CA TYR A 126 -27.03 13.62 27.13
C TYR A 126 -25.72 13.05 27.68
N VAL A 127 -25.67 12.66 28.96
CA VAL A 127 -24.49 12.01 29.55
C VAL A 127 -24.19 10.69 28.84
N GLN A 128 -25.20 9.84 28.63
CA GLN A 128 -25.03 8.57 27.90
C GLN A 128 -24.55 8.82 26.47
N TYR A 129 -25.15 9.79 25.77
CA TYR A 129 -24.80 10.12 24.40
C TYR A 129 -23.33 10.54 24.29
N ILE A 130 -22.87 11.45 25.15
CA ILE A 130 -21.47 11.90 25.17
C ILE A 130 -20.52 10.73 25.44
N MET A 131 -20.89 9.82 26.35
CA MET A 131 -20.08 8.65 26.69
C MET A 131 -19.89 7.72 25.48
N ILE A 132 -20.98 7.39 24.77
CA ILE A 132 -20.93 6.56 23.57
C ILE A 132 -20.12 7.25 22.46
N VAL A 133 -20.37 8.54 22.22
CA VAL A 133 -19.66 9.30 21.18
C VAL A 133 -18.17 9.38 21.47
N THR A 134 -17.77 9.61 22.72
CA THR A 134 -16.35 9.67 23.11
C THR A 134 -15.65 8.34 22.83
N LEU A 135 -16.30 7.23 23.16
CA LEU A 135 -15.76 5.90 22.93
C LEU A 135 -15.61 5.60 21.43
N ILE A 136 -16.64 5.90 20.63
CA ILE A 136 -16.60 5.73 19.17
C ILE A 136 -15.52 6.63 18.54
N MET A 137 -15.43 7.90 18.96
CA MET A 137 -14.46 8.84 18.40
C MET A 137 -13.02 8.49 18.76
N SER A 138 -12.77 7.94 19.97
CA SER A 138 -11.45 7.44 20.34
C SER A 138 -11.03 6.30 19.41
N ASN A 139 -11.89 5.29 19.26
CA ASN A 139 -11.61 4.15 18.38
C ASN A 139 -11.47 4.58 16.91
N PHE A 140 -12.31 5.50 16.44
CA PHE A 140 -12.20 6.06 15.09
C PHE A 140 -10.88 6.80 14.87
N SER A 141 -10.43 7.58 15.86
CA SER A 141 -9.14 8.28 15.78
C SER A 141 -7.96 7.29 15.74
N GLU A 142 -8.01 6.20 16.51
CA GLU A 142 -7.01 5.12 16.46
C GLU A 142 -6.96 4.48 15.07
N ILE A 143 -8.12 4.18 14.46
CA ILE A 143 -8.21 3.65 13.10
C ILE A 143 -7.59 4.62 12.08
N LEU A 144 -7.86 5.93 12.19
CA LEU A 144 -7.25 6.92 11.28
C LEU A 144 -5.73 6.99 11.42
N GLN A 145 -5.18 6.83 12.63
CA GLN A 145 -3.74 6.75 12.84
C GLN A 145 -3.13 5.48 12.23
N MET A 146 -3.81 4.33 12.38
CA MET A 146 -3.42 3.07 11.76
C MET A 146 -3.39 3.18 10.22
N ILE A 147 -4.42 3.80 9.64
CA ILE A 147 -4.47 4.07 8.19
C ILE A 147 -3.30 4.97 7.78
N LYS A 148 -3.04 6.04 8.53
CA LYS A 148 -1.92 6.96 8.25
C LYS A 148 -0.57 6.24 8.27
N GLY A 149 -0.31 5.43 9.30
CA GLY A 149 0.91 4.63 9.42
C GLY A 149 1.03 3.63 8.27
N SER A 150 -0.06 2.95 7.91
CA SER A 150 -0.09 1.99 6.81
C SER A 150 0.23 2.64 5.46
N ILE A 151 -0.31 3.83 5.18
CA ILE A 151 0.01 4.59 3.96
C ILE A 151 1.49 4.99 3.96
N GLN A 152 2.04 5.44 5.09
CA GLN A 152 3.46 5.81 5.17
C GLN A 152 4.39 4.60 4.95
N SER A 153 4.07 3.44 5.53
CA SER A 153 4.78 2.19 5.28
C SER A 153 4.66 1.76 3.82
N LEU A 154 3.50 1.92 3.19
CA LEU A 154 3.31 1.61 1.76
C LEU A 154 4.15 2.52 0.86
N VAL A 155 4.17 3.83 1.10
CA VAL A 155 5.03 4.76 0.37
C VAL A 155 6.50 4.39 0.56
N GLY A 156 6.91 4.09 1.79
CA GLY A 156 8.27 3.66 2.10
C GLY A 156 8.67 2.34 1.43
N PHE A 157 7.74 1.38 1.37
CA PHE A 157 7.92 0.11 0.68
C PHE A 157 8.07 0.32 -0.83
N MET A 158 7.19 1.12 -1.45
CA MET A 158 7.28 1.47 -2.86
C MET A 158 8.58 2.20 -3.21
N ASN A 159 9.06 3.12 -2.37
CA ASN A 159 10.38 3.75 -2.52
C ASN A 159 11.56 2.77 -2.49
N SER A 160 11.33 1.54 -1.99
CA SER A 160 12.33 0.47 -1.96
C SER A 160 12.19 -0.49 -3.12
N LEU A 161 10.96 -0.67 -3.62
CA LEU A 161 10.62 -1.57 -4.71
C LEU A 161 10.83 -0.93 -6.09
N VAL A 162 10.58 0.37 -6.23
CA VAL A 162 10.75 1.07 -7.52
C VAL A 162 12.17 0.94 -8.07
N PRO A 163 13.26 1.18 -7.31
CA PRO A 163 14.61 0.98 -7.83
C PRO A 163 14.88 -0.43 -8.34
N LEU A 164 14.34 -1.47 -7.69
CA LEU A 164 14.45 -2.85 -8.16
C LEU A 164 13.80 -3.04 -9.52
N LEU A 165 12.59 -2.50 -9.69
CA LEU A 165 11.86 -2.55 -10.95
C LEU A 165 12.66 -1.86 -12.07
N ILE A 166 13.25 -0.70 -11.78
CA ILE A 166 14.04 0.07 -12.74
C ILE A 166 15.31 -0.69 -13.14
N THR A 167 16.05 -1.27 -12.19
CA THR A 167 17.23 -2.09 -12.52
C THR A 167 16.88 -3.28 -13.40
N LEU A 168 15.75 -3.95 -13.14
CA LEU A 168 15.28 -5.05 -13.96
C LEU A 168 14.87 -4.61 -15.39
N MET A 169 14.26 -3.43 -15.51
CA MET A 169 13.95 -2.82 -16.81
C MET A 169 15.22 -2.51 -17.60
N LEU A 170 16.24 -1.94 -16.96
CA LEU A 170 17.54 -1.69 -17.57
C LEU A 170 18.20 -3.00 -18.02
N ALA A 171 18.17 -4.04 -17.19
CA ALA A 171 18.72 -5.35 -17.51
C ALA A 171 18.01 -6.03 -18.70
N THR A 172 16.72 -5.72 -18.92
CA THR A 172 15.95 -6.23 -20.07
C THR A 172 16.05 -5.34 -21.32
N GLY A 173 16.90 -4.31 -21.30
CA GLY A 173 17.14 -3.43 -22.45
C GLY A 173 16.12 -2.29 -22.59
N ASN A 174 15.26 -2.10 -21.59
CA ASN A 174 14.32 -0.99 -21.54
C ASN A 174 14.99 0.21 -20.83
N PHE A 175 15.79 0.96 -21.59
CA PHE A 175 16.52 2.11 -21.07
C PHE A 175 15.68 3.40 -21.08
N ALA A 176 14.80 3.58 -22.08
CA ALA A 176 14.02 4.80 -22.22
C ALA A 176 12.87 4.85 -21.21
N SER A 177 12.10 3.77 -21.00
CA SER A 177 11.11 3.77 -19.92
C SER A 177 11.78 3.89 -18.56
N ALA A 178 12.88 3.17 -18.30
CA ALA A 178 13.54 3.18 -16.99
C ALA A 178 13.92 4.59 -16.51
N GLY A 179 14.52 5.41 -17.38
CA GLY A 179 14.97 6.76 -17.00
C GLY A 179 13.84 7.75 -16.70
N ILE A 180 12.66 7.57 -17.31
CA ILE A 180 11.49 8.46 -17.12
C ILE A 180 10.59 7.95 -15.99
N LEU A 181 10.44 6.63 -15.88
CA LEU A 181 9.50 5.98 -14.97
C LEU A 181 9.90 6.14 -13.50
N GLU A 182 11.20 6.10 -13.20
CA GLU A 182 11.70 6.23 -11.83
C GLU A 182 11.23 7.53 -11.14
N PRO A 183 11.54 8.74 -11.66
CA PRO A 183 11.12 9.97 -11.00
C PRO A 183 9.60 10.15 -11.00
N ILE A 184 8.89 9.72 -12.05
CA ILE A 184 7.43 9.84 -12.14
C ILE A 184 6.74 8.99 -11.08
N ILE A 185 7.09 7.70 -10.96
CA ILE A 185 6.47 6.82 -9.98
C ILE A 185 6.79 7.32 -8.57
N LEU A 186 8.05 7.65 -8.27
CA LEU A 186 8.46 8.15 -6.95
C LEU A 186 7.72 9.44 -6.57
N PHE A 187 7.54 10.36 -7.52
CA PHE A 187 6.76 11.57 -7.33
C PHE A 187 5.30 11.24 -7.01
N ILE A 188 4.66 10.42 -7.83
CA ILE A 188 3.23 10.11 -7.71
C ILE A 188 2.92 9.38 -6.40
N ILE A 189 3.68 8.36 -6.02
CA ILE A 189 3.43 7.62 -4.76
C ILE A 189 3.58 8.54 -3.55
N THR A 190 4.56 9.45 -3.58
CA THR A 190 4.81 10.40 -2.48
C THR A 190 3.73 11.47 -2.44
N PHE A 191 3.34 12.00 -3.60
CA PHE A 191 2.27 12.99 -3.74
C PHE A 191 0.94 12.41 -3.24
N ILE A 192 0.54 11.23 -3.72
CA ILE A 192 -0.72 10.59 -3.32
C ILE A 192 -0.69 10.24 -1.84
N GLY A 193 0.39 9.65 -1.33
CA GLY A 193 0.51 9.31 0.09
C GLY A 193 0.38 10.53 1.00
N ASN A 194 1.05 11.63 0.66
CA ASN A 194 0.96 12.89 1.39
C ASN A 194 -0.42 13.54 1.24
N PHE A 195 -1.00 13.51 0.04
CA PHE A 195 -2.33 14.05 -0.21
C PHE A 195 -3.41 13.33 0.62
N ILE A 196 -3.36 12.00 0.67
CA ILE A 196 -4.32 11.22 1.48
C ILE A 196 -4.13 11.54 2.97
N THR A 197 -2.90 11.49 3.46
CA THR A 197 -2.62 11.62 4.90
C THR A 197 -2.79 13.05 5.44
N ALA A 198 -2.43 14.07 4.66
CA ALA A 198 -2.46 15.46 5.09
C ALA A 198 -3.78 16.18 4.78
N ILE A 199 -4.54 15.72 3.78
CA ILE A 199 -5.77 16.40 3.33
C ILE A 199 -6.99 15.51 3.52
N LEU A 200 -7.01 14.30 2.96
CA LEU A 200 -8.21 13.45 3.02
C LEU A 200 -8.53 12.94 4.44
N LEU A 201 -7.54 12.50 5.22
CA LEU A 201 -7.78 12.00 6.58
C LEU A 201 -8.39 13.08 7.50
N PRO A 202 -7.87 14.33 7.56
CA PRO A 202 -8.53 15.41 8.30
C PRO A 202 -9.97 15.70 7.82
N PHE A 203 -10.22 15.65 6.50
CA PHE A 203 -11.56 15.84 5.95
C PHE A 203 -12.54 14.76 6.41
N VAL A 204 -12.08 13.49 6.43
CA VAL A 204 -12.86 12.36 6.96
C VAL A 204 -13.18 12.57 8.44
N LEU A 205 -12.22 13.01 9.25
CA LEU A 205 -12.43 13.32 10.67
C LEU A 205 -13.51 14.40 10.86
N ILE A 206 -13.40 15.51 10.13
CA ILE A 206 -14.36 16.62 10.18
C ILE A 206 -15.75 16.14 9.75
N SER A 207 -15.83 15.35 8.69
CA SER A 207 -17.08 14.78 8.18
C SER A 207 -17.78 13.91 9.22
N THR A 208 -17.03 13.02 9.88
CA THR A 208 -17.56 12.17 10.95
C THR A 208 -18.02 12.99 12.15
N ALA A 209 -17.24 14.00 12.57
CA ALA A 209 -17.64 14.89 13.64
C ALA A 209 -18.95 15.63 13.34
N LEU A 210 -19.10 16.18 12.12
CA LEU A 210 -20.33 16.79 11.65
C LEU A 210 -21.51 15.78 11.63
N ALA A 211 -21.26 14.54 11.21
CA ALA A 211 -22.28 13.49 11.19
C ALA A 211 -22.78 13.12 12.60
N ILE A 212 -21.91 13.17 13.61
CA ILE A 212 -22.32 12.97 15.01
C ILE A 212 -23.12 14.17 15.49
N VAL A 213 -22.62 15.40 15.28
CA VAL A 213 -23.30 16.64 15.69
C VAL A 213 -24.68 16.76 15.04
N SER A 214 -24.85 16.29 13.80
CA SER A 214 -26.15 16.30 13.12
C SER A 214 -27.21 15.42 13.77
N LYS A 215 -26.81 14.42 14.58
CA LYS A 215 -27.76 13.57 15.33
C LYS A 215 -28.27 14.22 16.62
N ILE A 216 -27.54 15.16 17.18
CA ILE A 216 -27.98 15.95 18.35
C ILE A 216 -28.70 17.23 17.91
N SER A 217 -28.30 17.79 16.77
CA SER A 217 -28.83 19.05 16.29
C SER A 217 -30.12 18.85 15.49
N ASN A 218 -31.13 19.68 15.77
CA ASN A 218 -32.35 19.76 14.94
C ASN A 218 -32.11 20.47 13.58
N LYS A 219 -30.87 20.91 13.29
CA LYS A 219 -30.54 21.63 12.05
C LYS A 219 -30.19 20.67 10.92
N ILE A 220 -31.12 20.54 9.97
CA ILE A 220 -30.97 19.75 8.73
C ILE A 220 -29.70 20.11 7.92
N GLN A 221 -29.22 21.36 8.03
CA GLN A 221 -28.03 21.84 7.32
C GLN A 221 -26.75 21.08 7.71
N ILE A 222 -26.62 20.68 8.98
CA ILE A 222 -25.43 19.97 9.47
C ILE A 222 -25.38 18.54 8.90
N ASP A 223 -26.54 17.87 8.82
CA ASP A 223 -26.66 16.55 8.18
C ASP A 223 -26.27 16.61 6.70
N LYS A 224 -26.81 17.58 5.95
CA LYS A 224 -26.46 17.79 4.54
C LYS A 224 -24.97 18.08 4.34
N LEU A 225 -24.36 18.87 5.23
CA LEU A 225 -22.94 19.19 5.16
C LEU A 225 -22.07 17.94 5.40
N SER A 226 -22.39 17.12 6.40
CA SER A 226 -21.67 15.86 6.65
C SER A 226 -21.72 14.91 5.45
N LYS A 227 -22.89 14.78 4.82
CA LYS A 227 -23.07 13.96 3.60
C LYS A 227 -22.29 14.51 2.41
N PHE A 228 -22.25 15.84 2.25
CA PHE A 228 -21.45 16.48 1.22
C PHE A 228 -19.96 16.17 1.38
N PHE A 229 -19.40 16.36 2.59
CA PHE A 229 -18.00 16.04 2.86
C PHE A 229 -17.67 14.56 2.60
N ASN A 230 -18.51 13.62 3.06
CA ASN A 230 -18.33 12.20 2.78
C ASN A 230 -18.33 11.90 1.27
N SER A 231 -19.27 12.48 0.52
CA SER A 231 -19.33 12.31 -0.93
C SER A 231 -18.11 12.91 -1.63
N SER A 232 -17.65 14.09 -1.18
CA SER A 232 -16.44 14.73 -1.72
C SER A 232 -15.19 13.90 -1.52
N VAL A 233 -15.01 13.28 -0.35
CA VAL A 233 -13.88 12.37 -0.09
C VAL A 233 -13.87 11.21 -1.09
N VAL A 234 -15.01 10.54 -1.29
CA VAL A 234 -15.12 9.42 -2.23
C VAL A 234 -14.85 9.88 -3.67
N TRP A 235 -15.40 11.02 -4.07
CA TRP A 235 -15.20 11.56 -5.41
C TRP A 235 -13.74 11.94 -5.68
N ILE A 236 -13.09 12.64 -4.74
CA ILE A 236 -11.67 12.99 -4.82
C ILE A 236 -10.81 11.74 -4.93
N LEU A 237 -11.11 10.69 -4.16
CA LEU A 237 -10.38 9.43 -4.23
C LEU A 237 -10.50 8.78 -5.61
N GLY A 238 -11.69 8.80 -6.21
CA GLY A 238 -11.93 8.31 -7.56
C GLY A 238 -11.19 9.12 -8.64
N VAL A 239 -11.13 10.44 -8.50
CA VAL A 239 -10.36 11.31 -9.41
C VAL A 239 -8.86 11.01 -9.30
N VAL A 240 -8.33 10.91 -8.09
CA VAL A 240 -6.91 10.57 -7.85
C VAL A 240 -6.56 9.20 -8.44
N LEU A 241 -7.42 8.20 -8.26
CA LEU A 241 -7.23 6.87 -8.84
C LEU A 241 -7.23 6.93 -10.38
N THR A 242 -8.16 7.66 -10.97
CA THR A 242 -8.26 7.80 -12.43
C THR A 242 -7.03 8.49 -13.01
N LEU A 243 -6.54 9.55 -12.35
CA LEU A 243 -5.31 10.23 -12.72
C LEU A 243 -4.09 9.31 -12.61
N PHE A 244 -3.98 8.56 -11.52
CA PHE A 244 -2.92 7.59 -11.32
C PHE A 244 -2.87 6.57 -12.46
N VAL A 245 -3.99 5.90 -12.74
CA VAL A 245 -4.08 4.91 -13.82
C VAL A 245 -3.84 5.55 -15.17
N GLY A 246 -4.35 6.77 -15.41
CA GLY A 246 -4.16 7.50 -16.64
C GLY A 246 -2.69 7.81 -16.93
N ILE A 247 -1.95 8.32 -15.94
CA ILE A 247 -0.53 8.63 -16.09
C ILE A 247 0.28 7.35 -16.38
N ILE A 248 0.06 6.29 -15.59
CA ILE A 248 0.77 5.02 -15.79
C ILE A 248 0.45 4.39 -17.15
N SER A 249 -0.79 4.52 -17.64
CA SER A 249 -1.19 3.97 -18.95
C SER A 249 -0.53 4.71 -20.13
N ILE A 250 -0.42 6.04 -20.05
CA ILE A 250 0.26 6.85 -21.07
C ILE A 250 1.75 6.48 -21.12
N GLU A 251 2.40 6.41 -19.96
CA GLU A 251 3.80 6.01 -19.86
C GLU A 251 4.04 4.60 -20.42
N GLY A 252 3.19 3.63 -20.06
CA GLY A 252 3.32 2.24 -20.53
C GLY A 252 3.22 2.09 -22.06
N SER A 253 2.45 2.94 -22.73
CA SER A 253 2.24 2.87 -24.19
C SER A 253 3.29 3.64 -24.99
N LEU A 254 3.71 4.81 -24.53
CA LEU A 254 4.72 5.62 -25.23
C LEU A 254 6.11 5.04 -25.09
N SER A 255 6.47 4.62 -23.87
CA SER A 255 7.83 4.17 -23.57
C SER A 255 8.16 2.84 -24.26
N SER A 256 7.22 1.90 -24.29
CA SER A 256 7.35 0.63 -25.04
C SER A 256 7.53 0.83 -26.56
N THR A 257 6.98 1.90 -27.12
CA THR A 257 7.18 2.24 -28.55
C THR A 257 8.58 2.82 -28.79
N VAL A 258 9.07 3.65 -27.87
CA VAL A 258 10.42 4.24 -27.95
C VAL A 258 11.49 3.16 -27.77
N ASP A 259 11.33 2.26 -26.80
CA ASP A 259 12.29 1.15 -26.60
C ASP A 259 12.29 0.17 -27.77
N ARG A 260 11.14 -0.08 -28.41
CA ARG A 260 11.08 -0.92 -29.61
C ARG A 260 11.83 -0.29 -30.79
N ASN A 261 11.67 1.01 -30.99
CA ASN A 261 12.36 1.72 -32.06
C ASN A 261 13.87 1.85 -31.79
N ASN A 262 14.28 2.06 -30.54
CA ASN A 262 15.70 2.04 -30.16
C ASN A 262 16.31 0.64 -30.28
N GLY A 263 15.58 -0.42 -29.93
CA GLY A 263 16.02 -1.81 -30.12
C GLY A 263 16.12 -2.22 -31.61
N GLU A 264 15.33 -1.63 -32.51
CA GLU A 264 15.48 -1.81 -33.96
C GLU A 264 16.70 -1.06 -34.53
N ASN A 265 17.01 0.13 -33.98
CA ASN A 265 18.17 0.92 -34.37
C ASN A 265 19.50 0.29 -33.89
N ASP A 266 19.53 -0.32 -32.70
CA ASP A 266 20.72 -1.02 -32.20
C ASP A 266 21.01 -2.31 -32.97
N LYS A 267 19.96 -3.05 -33.38
CA LYS A 267 20.10 -4.23 -34.26
C LYS A 267 20.61 -3.89 -35.66
N SER A 268 20.42 -2.65 -36.13
CA SER A 268 20.98 -2.18 -37.40
C SER A 268 22.44 -1.73 -37.30
N CYS A 269 22.99 -1.55 -36.09
CA CYS A 269 24.40 -1.22 -35.89
C CYS A 269 25.28 -2.46 -35.62
N SER A 270 24.69 -3.63 -35.37
CA SER A 270 25.39 -4.92 -35.35
C SER A 270 25.47 -5.53 -36.76
N PHE A 271 26.39 -5.00 -37.57
CA PHE A 271 26.92 -5.66 -38.77
C PHE A 271 28.22 -6.40 -38.45
#